data_AF-A0A024H4H0-F1
#
_entry.id   AF-A0A024H4H0-F1
#
_cell.length_a   1.000
_cell.length_b   1.000
_cell.length_c   1.000
_cell.angle_alpha   90.00
_cell.angle_beta   90.00
_cell.angle_gamma   90.00
#
_symmetry.space_group_name_H-M   'P 1'
#
loop_
_entity.id
_entity.type
_entity.pdbx_description
1 polymer ?
#
loop_
_entity_poly.entity_id
_entity_poly.type
_entity_poly.pdbx_seq_one_letter_code
_entity_poly.pdbx_strand_id
1 'polypeptide(L)'
;MNRPDPGSPDQGANQDDAVWLDLVARLEGNSPADTGDASTEPSLGTQSGTPAAAGRPASFRDFDPLGLAAPTELSANERQDASASGRQADTSAVDRSGAGPRDYDAPEDEGEFIPEDPPSLAGTDPLTMLAWLAAVGGPIALLLSAMFWRSAPLLAIVGIVAVFVLGTVYLIMKLPQEKDENDDGARV
;
A
#
# COMPACT_ATOMS: atom_id res chain seq x y z
N MET A 1 27.24 -21.17 9.73
CA MET A 1 26.10 -20.22 9.77
C MET A 1 25.95 -19.71 11.19
N ASN A 2 26.38 -18.47 11.46
CA ASN A 2 26.29 -17.85 12.77
C ASN A 2 24.89 -17.22 12.90
N ARG A 3 24.07 -17.66 13.87
CA ARG A 3 22.74 -17.11 14.10
C ARG A 3 22.90 -15.88 15.01
N PRO A 4 22.40 -14.68 14.63
CA PRO A 4 22.50 -13.51 15.50
C PRO A 4 21.66 -13.70 16.78
N ASP A 5 22.19 -13.20 17.89
CA ASP A 5 21.69 -13.36 19.26
C ASP A 5 20.46 -12.44 19.51
N PRO A 6 19.31 -12.95 20.01
CA PRO A 6 18.06 -12.17 20.16
C PRO A 6 18.08 -11.07 21.24
N GLY A 7 19.22 -10.80 21.87
CA GLY A 7 19.40 -9.76 22.89
C GLY A 7 20.21 -8.54 22.45
N SER A 8 20.66 -8.50 21.19
CA SER A 8 21.37 -7.32 20.67
C SER A 8 20.36 -6.27 20.21
N PRO A 9 20.46 -5.00 20.64
CA PRO A 9 19.60 -3.95 20.10
C PRO A 9 19.78 -3.91 18.58
N ASP A 10 18.67 -3.95 17.84
CA ASP A 10 18.66 -3.99 16.38
C ASP A 10 19.50 -2.84 15.83
N GLN A 11 20.73 -3.14 15.43
CA GLN A 11 21.65 -2.16 14.87
C GLN A 11 21.13 -1.59 13.55
N GLY A 12 20.25 -2.33 12.86
CA GLY A 12 19.52 -1.85 11.69
C GLY A 12 18.57 -0.70 12.02
N ALA A 13 17.75 -0.84 13.07
CA ALA A 13 16.80 0.20 13.47
C ALA A 13 17.50 1.53 13.81
N ASN A 14 18.64 1.47 14.52
CA ASN A 14 19.41 2.67 14.84
C ASN A 14 20.08 3.32 13.61
N GLN A 15 20.38 2.54 12.56
CA GLN A 15 20.90 3.07 11.29
C GLN A 15 19.80 3.70 10.45
N ASP A 16 18.61 3.09 10.42
CA ASP A 16 17.45 3.59 9.69
C ASP A 16 16.98 4.95 10.25
N ASP A 17 17.00 5.11 11.58
CA ASP A 17 16.70 6.37 12.25
C ASP A 17 17.69 7.50 11.88
N ALA A 18 18.98 7.17 11.76
CA ALA A 18 20.02 8.12 11.37
C ALA A 18 19.87 8.57 9.91
N VAL A 19 19.51 7.65 9.01
CA VAL A 19 19.24 7.95 7.60
C VAL A 19 17.98 8.82 7.47
N TRP A 20 16.91 8.49 8.20
CA TRP A 20 15.69 9.31 8.23
C TRP A 20 15.93 10.73 8.74
N LEU A 21 16.75 10.91 9.78
CA LEU A 21 17.10 12.24 10.29
C LEU A 21 17.90 13.08 9.28
N ASP A 22 18.80 12.46 8.51
CA ASP A 22 19.53 13.16 7.42
C ASP A 22 18.58 13.60 6.29
N LEU A 23 17.60 12.76 5.94
CA LEU A 23 16.55 13.10 4.96
C LEU A 23 15.68 14.28 5.43
N VAL A 24 15.26 14.28 6.70
CA VAL A 24 14.47 15.37 7.29
C VAL A 24 15.29 16.66 7.37
N ALA A 25 16.53 16.59 7.84
CA ALA A 25 17.41 17.75 7.93
C ALA A 25 17.69 18.38 6.56
N ARG A 26 17.88 17.56 5.51
CA ARG A 26 18.04 18.05 4.14
C ARG A 26 16.76 18.67 3.60
N LEU A 27 15.59 18.12 3.93
CA LEU A 27 14.29 18.63 3.51
C LEU A 27 13.98 19.97 4.19
N GLU A 28 14.24 20.08 5.49
CA GLU A 28 14.07 21.32 6.26
C GLU A 28 15.10 22.39 5.84
N GLY A 29 16.35 21.99 5.60
CA GLY A 29 17.43 22.87 5.14
C GLY A 29 17.28 23.39 3.70
N ASN A 30 16.43 22.77 2.88
CA ASN A 30 16.07 23.25 1.54
C ASN A 30 14.83 24.16 1.55
N SER A 31 14.37 24.61 2.71
CA SER A 31 13.36 25.68 2.79
C SER A 31 13.99 27.03 2.42
N PRO A 32 13.48 27.76 1.42
CA PRO A 32 14.04 29.05 0.98
C PRO A 32 13.63 30.18 1.93
N ALA A 33 14.03 30.10 3.20
CA ALA A 33 13.74 31.09 4.21
C ALA A 33 14.88 31.26 5.22
N ASP A 34 16.12 31.40 4.74
CA ASP A 34 17.08 32.29 5.42
C ASP A 34 18.14 32.76 4.43
N THR A 35 17.99 33.99 3.96
CA THR A 35 19.03 34.69 3.19
C THR A 35 19.71 35.64 4.17
N GLY A 36 20.86 35.24 4.70
CA GLY A 36 21.57 36.00 5.72
C GLY A 36 23.04 35.59 5.90
N ASP A 37 23.88 36.00 4.95
CA ASP A 37 25.28 36.44 5.10
C ASP A 37 26.29 35.63 5.96
N ALA A 38 27.28 35.01 5.30
CA ALA A 38 28.72 35.27 5.50
C ALA A 38 29.61 34.07 5.06
N SER A 39 30.15 34.19 3.86
CA SER A 39 31.50 33.82 3.39
C SER A 39 32.35 32.84 4.23
N THR A 40 32.75 31.69 3.65
CA THR A 40 34.16 31.22 3.51
C THR A 40 34.19 29.93 2.67
N GLU A 41 34.73 29.99 1.46
CA GLU A 41 35.24 28.82 0.74
C GLU A 41 36.75 28.66 0.99
N PRO A 42 37.31 27.47 0.73
CA PRO A 42 38.21 27.41 -0.41
C PRO A 42 37.95 26.22 -1.34
N SER A 43 37.86 26.56 -2.62
CA SER A 43 37.63 25.74 -3.81
C SER A 43 38.68 24.65 -4.05
N LEU A 44 38.26 23.56 -4.70
CA LEU A 44 39.03 22.90 -5.75
C LEU A 44 38.09 22.12 -6.69
N GLY A 45 37.87 22.65 -7.90
CA GLY A 45 37.61 21.83 -9.08
C GLY A 45 36.42 22.17 -9.98
N THR A 46 36.69 23.04 -10.97
CA THR A 46 35.98 23.21 -12.27
C THR A 46 34.93 24.31 -12.36
N GLN A 47 35.47 25.48 -12.74
CA GLN A 47 34.82 26.62 -13.37
C GLN A 47 34.17 26.17 -14.69
N SER A 48 32.91 26.50 -14.96
CA SER A 48 32.58 27.71 -15.71
C SER A 48 31.21 28.27 -15.29
N GLY A 49 31.19 29.54 -14.88
CA GLY A 49 29.99 30.30 -14.52
C GLY A 49 29.04 30.53 -15.71
N THR A 50 27.78 30.83 -15.44
CA THR A 50 27.40 32.20 -15.07
C THR A 50 26.35 32.21 -13.93
N PRO A 51 26.56 33.00 -12.87
CA PRO A 51 25.54 33.28 -11.86
C PRO A 51 24.64 34.46 -12.30
N ALA A 52 23.46 34.51 -11.68
CA ALA A 52 22.46 35.58 -11.76
C ALA A 52 21.59 35.65 -13.03
N ALA A 53 20.44 34.98 -12.94
CA ALA A 53 19.19 35.68 -13.17
C ALA A 53 18.26 35.35 -11.99
N ALA A 54 18.16 36.30 -11.06
CA ALA A 54 17.05 36.31 -10.11
C ALA A 54 15.73 36.23 -10.90
N GLY A 55 14.85 35.29 -10.50
CA GLY A 55 13.43 35.39 -10.82
C GLY A 55 12.86 34.49 -11.93
N ARG A 56 13.31 33.24 -12.10
CA ARG A 56 12.48 32.22 -12.76
C ARG A 56 12.35 30.97 -11.87
N PRO A 57 11.13 30.50 -11.58
CA PRO A 57 10.97 29.24 -10.87
C PRO A 57 11.59 28.12 -11.70
N ALA A 58 12.36 27.24 -11.07
CA ALA A 58 12.90 26.04 -11.70
C ALA A 58 11.75 25.27 -12.37
N SER A 59 11.95 24.90 -13.62
CA SER A 59 10.94 24.20 -14.41
C SER A 59 11.25 22.72 -14.45
N PHE A 60 10.23 21.90 -14.65
CA PHE A 60 10.37 20.44 -14.68
C PHE A 60 11.39 19.95 -15.73
N ARG A 61 11.68 20.76 -16.75
CA ARG A 61 12.68 20.47 -17.79
C ARG A 61 14.13 20.54 -17.29
N ASP A 62 14.38 21.28 -16.21
CA ASP A 62 15.72 21.47 -15.66
C ASP A 62 16.21 20.22 -14.89
N PHE A 63 15.30 19.30 -14.55
CA PHE A 63 15.55 18.07 -13.81
C PHE A 63 15.37 16.79 -14.62
N ASP A 64 15.31 16.88 -15.94
CA ASP A 64 15.02 15.74 -16.81
C ASP A 64 16.24 15.29 -17.63
N PRO A 65 17.10 14.40 -17.06
CA PRO A 65 18.30 13.91 -17.73
C PRO A 65 18.01 12.97 -18.90
N LEU A 66 16.76 12.51 -19.06
CA LEU A 66 16.35 11.57 -20.10
C LEU A 66 15.54 12.26 -21.22
N GLY A 67 15.25 13.56 -21.10
CA GLY A 67 14.64 14.38 -22.16
C GLY A 67 13.16 14.07 -22.44
N LEU A 68 12.45 13.47 -21.50
CA LEU A 68 11.03 13.11 -21.57
C LEU A 68 10.06 14.31 -21.53
N ALA A 69 10.51 15.47 -21.08
CA ALA A 69 9.75 16.72 -20.93
C ALA A 69 9.72 17.56 -22.22
N ALA A 70 10.45 17.12 -23.26
CA ALA A 70 10.21 17.55 -24.62
C ALA A 70 8.92 16.87 -25.10
N PRO A 71 7.94 17.61 -25.65
CA PRO A 71 6.76 16.99 -26.24
C PRO A 71 7.18 16.07 -27.39
N THR A 72 7.12 14.76 -27.18
CA THR A 72 7.24 13.75 -28.25
C THR A 72 5.98 13.71 -29.13
N GLU A 73 4.90 14.29 -28.62
CA GLU A 73 3.61 14.42 -29.27
C GLU A 73 3.55 15.68 -30.14
N LEU A 74 3.04 15.53 -31.35
CA LEU A 74 2.74 16.64 -32.27
C LEU A 74 1.92 17.73 -31.57
N SER A 75 2.19 19.00 -31.92
CA SER A 75 1.46 20.14 -31.37
C SER A 75 -0.04 19.98 -31.57
N ALA A 76 -0.87 20.56 -30.71
CA ALA A 76 -2.33 20.46 -30.82
C ALA A 76 -2.84 20.87 -32.23
N ASN A 77 -2.21 21.88 -32.84
CA ASN A 77 -2.53 22.33 -34.20
C ASN A 77 -2.09 21.29 -35.26
N GLU A 78 -0.89 20.72 -35.14
CA GLU A 78 -0.41 19.68 -36.07
C GLU A 78 -1.22 18.37 -35.95
N ARG A 79 -1.71 18.04 -34.76
CA ARG A 79 -2.66 16.93 -34.57
C ARG A 79 -4.00 17.21 -35.21
N GLN A 80 -4.51 18.44 -35.15
CA GLN A 80 -5.75 18.82 -35.83
C GLN A 80 -5.61 18.77 -37.35
N ASP A 81 -4.48 19.23 -37.89
CA ASP A 81 -4.19 19.17 -39.33
C ASP A 81 -4.00 17.71 -39.81
N ALA A 82 -3.34 16.85 -39.02
CA ALA A 82 -3.24 15.42 -39.29
C ALA A 82 -4.61 14.70 -39.19
N SER A 83 -5.46 15.11 -38.26
CA SER A 83 -6.83 14.58 -38.08
C SER A 83 -7.79 15.02 -39.19
N ALA A 84 -7.57 16.21 -39.77
CA ALA A 84 -8.30 16.74 -40.90
C ALA A 84 -7.83 16.09 -42.22
N SER A 85 -6.52 15.90 -42.37
CA SER A 85 -5.92 15.21 -43.52
C SER A 85 -6.25 13.71 -43.55
N GLY A 86 -6.37 13.07 -42.38
CA GLY A 86 -6.80 11.67 -42.24
C GLY A 86 -8.29 11.42 -42.49
N ARG A 87 -9.14 12.47 -42.42
CA ARG A 87 -10.59 12.33 -42.66
C ARG A 87 -10.99 12.30 -44.13
N GLN A 88 -10.10 12.69 -45.04
CA GLN A 88 -10.39 12.73 -46.48
C GLN A 88 -9.87 11.50 -47.24
N ALA A 89 -9.01 10.68 -46.63
CA ALA A 89 -8.40 9.51 -47.28
C ALA A 89 -9.13 8.18 -47.01
N ASP A 90 -10.08 8.13 -46.08
CA ASP A 90 -10.57 6.83 -45.59
C ASP A 90 -12.08 6.82 -45.27
N THR A 91 -12.90 6.79 -46.32
CA THR A 91 -14.31 6.37 -46.21
C THR A 91 -14.48 4.85 -46.37
N SER A 92 -13.42 4.05 -46.18
CA SER A 92 -13.43 2.62 -46.52
C SER A 92 -12.74 1.69 -45.51
N ALA A 93 -12.08 2.18 -44.45
CA ALA A 93 -11.61 1.35 -43.36
C ALA A 93 -12.65 1.35 -42.23
N VAL A 94 -13.34 0.22 -42.14
CA VAL A 94 -14.11 -0.22 -40.99
C VAL A 94 -13.38 0.14 -39.69
N ASP A 95 -14.01 1.07 -38.99
CA ASP A 95 -13.95 1.39 -37.57
C ASP A 95 -13.33 0.28 -36.71
N ARG A 96 -12.00 0.33 -36.55
CA ARG A 96 -11.24 -0.44 -35.57
C ARG A 96 -10.30 0.47 -34.78
N SER A 97 -10.68 1.73 -34.58
CA SER A 97 -10.22 2.50 -33.45
C SER A 97 -10.84 1.86 -32.21
N GLY A 98 -10.22 0.77 -31.75
CA GLY A 98 -10.66 0.05 -30.57
C GLY A 98 -10.81 1.03 -29.40
N ALA A 99 -11.98 1.00 -28.78
CA ALA A 99 -12.32 1.71 -27.56
C ALA A 99 -11.09 1.86 -26.66
N GLY A 100 -10.68 3.10 -26.41
CA GLY A 100 -9.64 3.39 -25.43
C GLY A 100 -10.11 2.97 -24.04
N PRO A 101 -9.22 2.90 -23.03
CA PRO A 101 -9.58 2.51 -21.65
C PRO A 101 -10.59 3.44 -20.93
N ARG A 102 -11.23 4.36 -21.63
CA ARG A 102 -12.28 5.26 -21.13
C ARG A 102 -13.54 5.23 -21.98
N ASP A 103 -13.54 4.49 -23.07
CA ASP A 103 -14.65 4.41 -24.03
C ASP A 103 -15.55 3.22 -23.67
N TYR A 104 -15.93 3.11 -22.39
CA TYR A 104 -16.91 2.14 -21.91
C TYR A 104 -18.29 2.76 -22.03
N ASP A 105 -19.16 2.13 -22.82
CA ASP A 105 -20.58 2.44 -22.83
C ASP A 105 -21.22 1.72 -21.63
N ALA A 106 -21.88 2.47 -20.74
CA ALA A 106 -22.60 1.87 -19.62
C ALA A 106 -23.78 1.07 -20.20
N PRO A 107 -23.89 -0.24 -19.95
CA PRO A 107 -25.01 -1.00 -20.45
C PRO A 107 -26.31 -0.43 -19.87
N GLU A 108 -27.24 -0.04 -20.73
CA GLU A 108 -28.45 0.69 -20.35
C GLU A 108 -29.45 -0.15 -19.50
N ASP A 109 -29.14 -1.43 -19.25
CA ASP A 109 -30.07 -2.40 -18.63
C ASP A 109 -29.37 -3.36 -17.65
N GLU A 110 -28.43 -2.84 -16.86
CA GLU A 110 -27.98 -3.54 -15.65
C GLU A 110 -29.03 -3.31 -14.56
N GLY A 111 -29.92 -4.29 -14.36
CA GLY A 111 -30.97 -4.21 -13.34
C GLY A 111 -30.42 -3.70 -12.00
N GLU A 112 -31.20 -2.83 -11.35
CA GLU A 112 -30.85 -2.20 -10.07
C GLU A 112 -30.23 -3.23 -9.12
N PHE A 113 -29.01 -2.97 -8.65
CA PHE A 113 -28.33 -3.85 -7.70
C PHE A 113 -29.16 -3.92 -6.41
N ILE A 114 -29.86 -5.03 -6.24
CA ILE A 114 -30.55 -5.38 -5.01
C ILE A 114 -29.61 -6.37 -4.30
N PRO A 115 -28.94 -5.96 -3.20
CA PRO A 115 -28.19 -6.89 -2.39
C PRO A 115 -29.10 -8.02 -1.96
N GLU A 116 -28.64 -9.26 -2.08
CA GLU A 116 -29.33 -10.39 -1.48
C GLU A 116 -29.38 -10.21 0.04
N ASP A 117 -30.51 -10.57 0.64
CA ASP A 117 -30.64 -10.55 2.10
C ASP A 117 -29.59 -11.49 2.70
N PRO A 118 -28.74 -11.01 3.62
CA PRO A 118 -27.65 -11.81 4.13
C PRO A 118 -28.20 -13.03 4.88
N PRO A 119 -27.53 -14.19 4.76
CA PRO A 119 -27.94 -15.38 5.48
C PRO A 119 -27.95 -15.12 7.00
N SER A 120 -28.96 -15.64 7.69
CA SER A 120 -29.11 -15.44 9.12
C SER A 120 -27.91 -15.99 9.90
N LEU A 121 -27.29 -15.12 10.70
CA LEU A 121 -26.16 -15.47 11.59
C LEU A 121 -26.53 -16.52 12.64
N ALA A 122 -27.84 -16.73 12.89
CA ALA A 122 -28.34 -17.75 13.80
C ALA A 122 -28.04 -19.19 13.32
N GLY A 123 -27.63 -19.37 12.06
CA GLY A 123 -27.25 -20.66 11.48
C GLY A 123 -25.81 -21.12 11.77
N THR A 124 -25.05 -20.42 12.61
CA THR A 124 -23.66 -20.81 12.90
C THR A 124 -23.61 -22.17 13.62
N ASP A 125 -22.73 -23.07 13.17
CA ASP A 125 -22.54 -24.39 13.79
C ASP A 125 -22.20 -24.24 15.29
N PRO A 126 -22.98 -24.86 16.21
CA PRO A 126 -22.73 -24.77 17.65
C PRO A 126 -21.32 -25.23 18.04
N LEU A 127 -20.72 -26.17 17.31
CA LEU A 127 -19.37 -26.64 17.61
C LEU A 127 -18.32 -25.55 17.30
N THR A 128 -18.55 -24.74 16.26
CA THR A 128 -17.71 -23.56 15.99
C THR A 128 -17.83 -22.52 17.10
N MET A 129 -19.04 -22.29 17.60
CA MET A 129 -19.24 -21.36 18.73
C MET A 129 -18.51 -21.83 20.00
N LEU A 130 -18.59 -23.12 20.32
CA LEU A 130 -17.84 -23.71 21.44
C LEU A 130 -16.32 -23.58 21.24
N ALA A 131 -15.83 -23.78 20.02
CA ALA A 131 -14.41 -23.64 19.71
C ALA A 131 -13.93 -22.19 19.87
N TRP A 132 -14.72 -21.20 19.42
CA TRP A 132 -14.44 -19.78 19.67
C TRP A 132 -14.47 -19.43 21.16
N LEU A 133 -15.43 -19.99 21.89
CA LEU A 133 -15.52 -19.81 23.33
C LEU A 133 -14.32 -20.44 24.05
N ALA A 134 -13.80 -21.58 23.56
CA ALA A 134 -12.56 -22.17 24.07
C ALA A 134 -11.31 -21.35 23.68
N ALA A 135 -11.24 -20.86 22.45
CA ALA A 135 -10.12 -20.08 21.93
C ALA A 135 -9.97 -18.72 22.63
N VAL A 136 -11.08 -18.00 22.82
CA VAL A 136 -11.08 -16.70 23.53
C VAL A 136 -11.18 -16.91 25.04
N GLY A 137 -11.99 -17.87 25.47
CA GLY A 137 -12.21 -18.15 26.89
C GLY A 137 -11.01 -18.81 27.56
N GLY A 138 -10.15 -19.53 26.85
CA GLY A 138 -8.93 -20.12 27.40
C GLY A 138 -7.98 -19.08 28.01
N PRO A 139 -7.49 -18.10 27.24
CA PRO A 139 -6.66 -17.01 27.74
C PRO A 139 -7.34 -16.21 28.86
N ILE A 140 -8.63 -15.90 28.71
CA ILE A 140 -9.40 -15.18 29.74
C ILE A 140 -9.51 -16.02 31.02
N ALA A 141 -9.80 -17.31 30.91
CA ALA A 141 -9.89 -18.22 32.06
C ALA A 141 -8.54 -18.39 32.75
N LEU A 142 -7.43 -18.42 32.01
CA LEU A 142 -6.09 -18.42 32.60
C LEU A 142 -5.82 -17.12 33.37
N LEU A 143 -6.21 -15.96 32.81
CA LEU A 143 -6.07 -14.67 33.49
C LEU A 143 -6.90 -14.61 34.78
N LEU A 144 -8.18 -15.00 34.70
CA LEU A 144 -9.09 -15.05 35.85
C LEU A 144 -8.61 -16.04 36.90
N SER A 145 -8.10 -17.20 36.48
CA SER A 145 -7.50 -18.20 37.38
C SER A 145 -6.25 -17.64 38.07
N ALA A 146 -5.37 -16.94 37.35
CA ALA A 146 -4.20 -16.31 37.94
C ALA A 146 -4.56 -15.20 38.96
N MET A 147 -5.64 -14.44 38.69
CA MET A 147 -6.07 -13.32 39.52
C MET A 147 -6.88 -13.75 40.75
N PHE A 148 -7.84 -14.65 40.58
CA PHE A 148 -8.77 -15.04 41.64
C PHE A 148 -8.49 -16.43 42.24
N TRP A 149 -7.69 -17.25 41.56
CA TRP A 149 -7.45 -18.66 41.94
C TRP A 149 -5.96 -19.00 41.98
N ARG A 150 -5.19 -18.21 42.73
CA ARG A 150 -3.72 -18.32 42.83
C ARG A 150 -3.21 -19.72 43.23
N SER A 151 -4.03 -20.51 43.93
CA SER A 151 -3.73 -21.88 44.38
C SER A 151 -4.38 -22.95 43.50
N ALA A 152 -4.76 -22.64 42.26
CA ALA A 152 -5.37 -23.60 41.35
C ALA A 152 -4.46 -24.84 41.16
N PRO A 153 -5.01 -26.07 41.24
CA PRO A 153 -4.22 -27.27 41.05
C PRO A 153 -3.70 -27.33 39.60
N LEU A 154 -2.51 -27.91 39.41
CA LEU A 154 -1.86 -27.99 38.10
C LEU A 154 -2.77 -28.64 37.04
N LEU A 155 -3.57 -29.63 37.44
CA LEU A 155 -4.54 -30.30 36.56
C LEU A 155 -5.57 -29.33 35.97
N ALA A 156 -6.03 -28.33 36.74
CA ALA A 156 -6.98 -27.33 36.25
C ALA A 156 -6.33 -26.41 35.21
N ILE A 157 -5.09 -25.96 35.45
CA ILE A 157 -4.34 -25.12 34.52
C ILE A 157 -4.11 -25.87 33.21
N VAL A 158 -3.63 -27.12 33.29
CA VAL A 158 -3.43 -27.98 32.11
C VAL A 158 -4.76 -28.24 31.39
N GLY A 159 -5.85 -28.44 32.12
CA GLY A 159 -7.19 -28.59 31.54
C GLY A 159 -7.62 -27.37 30.72
N ILE A 160 -7.44 -26.16 31.24
CA ILE A 160 -7.76 -24.92 30.52
C ILE A 160 -6.90 -24.79 29.26
N VAL A 161 -5.60 -25.05 29.37
CA VAL A 161 -4.69 -25.02 28.21
C VAL A 161 -5.08 -26.07 27.17
N ALA A 162 -5.45 -27.28 27.59
CA ALA A 162 -5.86 -28.35 26.68
C ALA A 162 -7.15 -27.97 25.92
N VAL A 163 -8.15 -27.40 26.62
CA VAL A 163 -9.40 -26.91 25.99
C VAL A 163 -9.11 -25.79 24.99
N PHE A 164 -8.24 -24.84 25.35
CA PHE A 164 -7.81 -23.76 24.46
C PHE A 164 -7.14 -24.30 23.18
N VAL A 165 -6.18 -25.21 23.33
CA VAL A 165 -5.46 -25.82 22.19
C VAL A 165 -6.44 -26.60 21.31
N LEU A 166 -7.30 -27.42 21.91
CA LEU A 166 -8.27 -28.22 21.16
C LEU A 166 -9.25 -27.35 20.36
N GLY A 167 -9.78 -26.29 20.97
CA GLY A 167 -10.65 -25.32 20.29
C GLY A 167 -9.94 -24.59 19.15
N THR A 168 -8.70 -24.16 19.37
CA THR A 168 -7.90 -23.46 18.34
C THR A 168 -7.56 -24.37 17.17
N VAL A 169 -7.12 -25.61 17.44
CA VAL A 169 -6.85 -26.60 16.39
C VAL A 169 -8.12 -26.92 15.59
N TYR A 170 -9.26 -27.09 16.27
CA TYR A 170 -10.54 -27.30 15.59
C TYR A 170 -10.89 -26.14 14.64
N LEU A 171 -10.71 -24.89 15.08
CA LEU A 171 -10.94 -23.71 14.23
C LEU A 171 -10.04 -23.70 13.00
N ILE A 172 -8.76 -24.01 13.16
CA ILE A 172 -7.81 -24.09 12.04
C ILE A 172 -8.23 -25.16 11.04
N MET A 173 -8.64 -26.34 11.52
CA MET A 173 -9.11 -27.43 10.64
C MET A 173 -10.40 -27.08 9.90
N LYS A 174 -11.17 -26.10 10.39
CA LYS A 174 -12.42 -25.65 9.78
C LYS A 174 -12.25 -24.53 8.77
N LEU A 175 -11.06 -23.94 8.68
CA LEU A 175 -10.79 -22.92 7.67
C LEU A 175 -10.85 -23.55 6.26
N PRO A 176 -11.56 -22.93 5.31
CA PRO A 176 -11.58 -23.38 3.93
C PRO A 176 -10.16 -23.36 3.36
N GLN A 177 -9.77 -24.46 2.72
CA GLN A 177 -8.42 -24.64 2.16
C GLN A 177 -8.31 -24.12 0.73
N GLU A 178 -9.44 -23.79 0.11
CA GLU A 178 -9.55 -23.24 -1.23
C GLU A 178 -9.78 -21.72 -1.14
N LYS A 179 -8.88 -20.96 -1.76
CA LYS A 179 -9.04 -19.53 -2.02
C LYS A 179 -9.54 -19.38 -3.45
N ASP A 180 -10.62 -18.64 -3.67
CA ASP A 180 -11.00 -18.27 -5.02
C ASP A 180 -9.92 -17.34 -5.61
N GLU A 181 -9.39 -17.70 -6.78
CA GLU A 181 -8.36 -16.94 -7.48
C GLU A 181 -8.93 -15.70 -8.18
N ASN A 182 -10.24 -15.65 -8.41
CA ASN A 182 -10.92 -14.56 -9.10
C ASN A 182 -11.78 -13.68 -8.19
N ASP A 183 -11.89 -14.02 -6.90
CA ASP A 183 -12.60 -13.22 -5.90
C ASP A 183 -11.61 -12.34 -5.13
N ASP A 184 -11.18 -11.25 -5.77
CA ASP A 184 -10.35 -10.22 -5.16
C ASP A 184 -11.19 -9.16 -4.39
N GLY A 185 -12.49 -9.43 -4.19
CA GLY A 185 -13.42 -8.52 -3.51
C GLY A 185 -13.88 -7.32 -4.34
N ALA A 186 -13.41 -7.19 -5.59
CA ALA A 186 -13.87 -6.18 -6.53
C ALA A 186 -14.89 -6.79 -7.50
N ARG A 187 -16.12 -6.26 -7.50
CA ARG A 187 -17.08 -6.47 -8.59
C ARG A 187 -17.16 -5.16 -9.37
N VAL A 188 -16.83 -5.21 -10.66
CA VAL A 188 -16.93 -4.08 -11.60
C VAL A 188 -18.38 -3.79 -11.94
#